data_AF-W7DMW8-F1
#
_entry.id   AF-W7DMW8-F1
#
_cell.length_a   1.000
_cell.length_b   1.000
_cell.length_c   1.000
_cell.angle_alpha   90.00
_cell.angle_beta   90.00
_cell.angle_gamma   90.00
#
_symmetry.space_group_name_H-M   'P 1'
#
loop_
_entity.id
_entity.type
_entity.pdbx_description
1 polymer ?
#
loop_
_entity_poly.entity_id
_entity_poly.type
_entity_poly.pdbx_seq_one_letter_code
_entity_poly.pdbx_strand_id
1 'polypeptide(L)' 'MIETNAFQTIYQPIVNIQENQIYGYESLTRISSEPISEFIQSCEKNRLTNQFELRTIKKRDESF' A
#
# COMPACT_ATOMS: atom_id res chain seq x y z
N MET A 1 6.77 13.61 -6.49
CA MET A 1 5.87 13.33 -5.34
C MET A 1 5.30 11.90 -5.31
N ILE A 2 5.44 11.05 -6.35
CA ILE A 2 5.21 9.58 -6.28
C ILE A 2 6.51 8.77 -6.53
N GLU A 3 7.57 9.44 -6.99
CA GLU A 3 8.85 8.79 -7.33
C GLU A 3 9.77 8.59 -6.12
N THR A 4 9.46 9.20 -4.97
CA THR A 4 10.28 9.09 -3.76
C THR A 4 10.14 7.69 -3.15
N ASN A 5 11.24 7.12 -2.66
CA ASN A 5 11.28 5.86 -1.88
C ASN A 5 10.58 5.97 -0.49
N ALA A 6 9.63 6.89 -0.34
CA ALA A 6 8.89 7.13 0.88
C ALA A 6 7.77 6.09 1.11
N PHE A 7 7.45 5.27 0.11
CA PHE A 7 6.47 4.20 0.22
C PHE A 7 7.10 2.95 0.82
N GLN A 8 6.48 2.47 1.90
CA GLN A 8 6.77 1.19 2.52
C GLN A 8 5.59 0.24 2.29
N THR A 9 5.88 -1.03 2.03
CA THR A 9 4.87 -2.08 1.96
C THR A 9 4.86 -2.83 3.29
N ILE A 10 3.69 -2.93 3.92
CA ILE A 10 3.46 -3.82 5.06
C ILE A 10 2.45 -4.88 4.67
N TYR A 11 2.45 -6.01 5.39
CA TYR A 11 1.58 -7.14 5.10
C TYR A 11 0.65 -7.41 6.28
N GLN A 12 -0.66 -7.38 6.04
CA GLN A 12 -1.67 -7.71 7.04
C GLN A 12 -2.16 -9.15 6.82
N PRO A 13 -2.08 -10.04 7.82
CA PRO A 13 -2.54 -11.42 7.67
C PRO A 13 -4.06 -11.48 7.56
N ILE A 14 -4.55 -12.26 6.60
CA ILE A 14 -5.96 -12.64 6.45
C ILE A 14 -6.13 -14.01 7.10
N VAL A 15 -6.93 -14.08 8.16
CA VAL A 15 -7.06 -15.27 9.01
C VAL A 15 -8.46 -15.86 8.98
N ASN A 16 -8.55 -17.19 8.98
CA ASN A 16 -9.76 -17.89 9.42
C ASN A 16 -9.80 -17.90 10.93
N ILE A 17 -10.83 -17.28 11.51
CA ILE A 17 -10.98 -17.20 12.97
C ILE A 17 -11.34 -18.58 13.56
N GLN A 18 -12.08 -19.42 12.83
CA GLN A 18 -12.51 -20.74 13.30
C GLN A 18 -11.37 -21.76 13.28
N GLU A 19 -10.50 -21.68 12.26
CA GLU A 19 -9.39 -22.62 12.07
C GLU A 19 -8.05 -22.10 12.64
N ASN A 20 -8.02 -20.85 13.12
CA ASN A 20 -6.82 -20.14 13.57
C ASN A 20 -5.66 -20.23 12.54
N GLN A 21 -6.00 -20.16 11.26
CA GLN A 21 -5.06 -20.34 10.15
C GLN A 21 -4.97 -19.07 9.30
N ILE A 22 -3.76 -18.73 8.86
CA ILE A 22 -3.51 -17.65 7.90
C ILE A 22 -3.77 -18.18 6.47
N TYR A 23 -4.66 -17.53 5.73
CA TYR A 23 -4.94 -17.86 4.32
C TYR A 23 -4.14 -17.02 3.32
N GLY A 24 -3.65 -15.86 3.75
CA GLY A 24 -2.89 -14.98 2.89
C GLY A 24 -2.54 -13.68 3.59
N TYR A 25 -1.96 -12.76 2.84
CA TYR A 25 -1.59 -11.46 3.31
C TYR A 25 -2.09 -10.39 2.34
N GLU A 26 -2.72 -9.35 2.89
CA GLU A 26 -3.01 -8.13 2.17
C GLU A 26 -1.80 -7.19 2.23
N SER A 27 -1.33 -6.72 1.08
CA SER A 27 -0.26 -5.72 1.01
C SER A 27 -0.85 -4.32 1.18
N LEU A 28 -0.33 -3.56 2.14
CA LEU A 28 -0.75 -2.19 2.42
C LEU A 28 0.42 -1.23 2.21
N THR A 29 0.19 -0.16 1.46
CA THR A 29 1.16 0.92 1.29
C THR A 29 1.10 1.88 2.49
N ARG A 30 2.27 2.29 2.98
CA ARG A 30 2.46 3.28 4.05
C ARG A 30 3.41 4.38 3.58
N ILE A 31 3.17 5.58 4.08
CA ILE A 31 3.99 6.77 3.85
C ILE A 31 4.22 7.40 5.23
N SER A 32 5.43 7.84 5.51
CA SER A 32 5.79 8.42 6.81
C SER A 32 5.55 9.93 6.91
N SER A 33 5.40 10.62 5.79
CA SER A 33 5.27 12.08 5.75
C SER A 33 3.88 12.60 6.12
N GLU A 34 2.82 11.81 5.89
CA GLU A 34 1.44 12.21 6.12
C GLU A 34 0.54 10.96 6.27
N PRO A 35 -0.68 11.11 6.83
CA PRO A 35 -1.66 10.03 6.83
C PRO A 35 -1.97 9.54 5.40
N ILE A 36 -1.96 8.22 5.20
CA ILE A 36 -2.15 7.63 3.86
C ILE A 36 -3.46 8.06 3.18
N SER A 37 -4.51 8.32 3.96
CA SER A 37 -5.80 8.81 3.45
C SER A 37 -5.72 10.20 2.84
N GLU A 38 -4.95 11.10 3.45
CA GLU A 38 -4.76 12.47 2.94
C GLU A 38 -3.95 12.44 1.64
N PHE A 39 -2.92 11.60 1.58
CA PHE A 39 -2.15 11.38 0.38
C PHE A 39 -3.00 10.84 -0.78
N ILE A 40 -3.88 9.87 -0.51
CA ILE A 40 -4.80 9.31 -1.52
C ILE A 40 -5.74 10.39 -2.06
N GLN A 41 -6.35 11.20 -1.18
CA GLN A 41 -7.21 12.32 -1.61
C GLN A 41 -6.44 13.34 -2.46
N SER A 42 -5.18 13.61 -2.11
CA SER A 42 -4.30 14.46 -2.92
C SER A 42 -4.05 13.83 -4.29
N CYS A 43 -3.81 12.52 -4.37
CA CYS A 43 -3.64 11.81 -5.63
C CYS A 43 -4.90 11.90 -6.51
N GLU A 44 -6.08 11.69 -5.94
CA GLU A 44 -7.35 11.82 -6.67
C GLU A 44 -7.55 13.23 -7.21
N LYS A 45 -7.36 14.25 -6.36
CA LYS A 45 -7.47 15.67 -6.74
C LYS A 45 -6.51 16.04 -7.87
N ASN A 46 -5.30 15.48 -7.86
CA ASN A 46 -4.26 15.75 -8.85
C ASN A 46 -4.24 14.75 -10.03
N ARG A 47 -5.21 13.83 -10.12
CA ARG A 47 -5.30 12.77 -11.15
C ARG A 47 -4.08 11.85 -11.22
N LEU A 48 -3.50 11.55 -10.05
CA LEU A 48 -2.31 10.72 -9.89
C LEU A 48 -2.62 9.29 -9.38
N THR A 49 -3.90 8.93 -9.21
CA THR A 49 -4.33 7.63 -8.67
C THR A 49 -3.67 6.43 -9.37
N ASN A 50 -3.69 6.40 -10.71
CA ASN A 50 -3.08 5.31 -11.48
C ASN A 50 -1.56 5.20 -11.24
N GLN A 51 -0.86 6.33 -11.09
CA GLN A 51 0.59 6.30 -10.82
C GLN A 51 0.87 5.74 -9.42
N PHE A 52 0.05 6.10 -8.43
CA PHE A 52 0.15 5.59 -7.08
C PHE A 52 -0.11 4.07 -7.03
N GLU A 53 -1.12 3.58 -7.74
CA GLU A 53 -1.43 2.15 -7.84
C GLU A 53 -0.28 1.36 -8.49
N LEU A 54 0.22 1.83 -9.64
CA LEU A 54 1.36 1.19 -10.32
C LEU A 54 2.60 1.16 -9.42
N ARG A 55 2.85 2.24 -8.65
CA ARG A 55 3.98 2.27 -7.72
C ARG A 55 3.80 1.31 -6.56
N THR A 56 2.58 1.17 -6.03
CA THR A 56 2.23 0.20 -4.99
C THR A 56 2.49 -1.24 -5.46
N ILE A 57 2.05 -1.58 -6.67
CA ILE A 57 2.28 -2.92 -7.25
C ILE A 57 3.78 -3.16 -7.43
N LYS A 58 4.51 -2.21 -8.03
CA LYS A 58 5.96 -2.35 -8.25
C LYS A 58 6.73 -2.52 -6.93
N LYS A 59 6.36 -1.78 -5.87
CA LYS A 59 7.01 -1.88 -4.56
C LYS A 59 6.76 -3.21 -3.86
N ARG A 60 5.57 -3.79 -4.03
CA ARG A 60 5.26 -5.13 -3.53
C ARG A 60 6.21 -6.16 -4.14
N ASP A 61 6.45 -6.09 -5.44
CA ASP A 61 7.31 -7.05 -6.14
C ASP A 61 8.82 -6.82 -5.84
N GLU A 62 9.23 -5.59 -5.48
CA GLU A 62 10.59 -5.27 -4.99
C GLU A 62 10.87 -5.78 -3.56
N SER A 63 9.84 -6.17 -2.80
CA SER A 63 9.94 -6.54 -1.37
C SER A 63 10.06 -8.05 -1.11
N PHE A 64 10.16 -8.86 -2.17
CA PHE A 64 10.44 -10.30 -2.15
C PHE A 64 11.82 -10.59 -2.74
#